data_AF-A0AB35PGS1-F1
#
_entry.id   AF-A0AB35PGS1-F1
#
_cell.length_a   1.000
_cell.length_b   1.000
_cell.length_c   1.000
_cell.angle_alpha   90.00
_cell.angle_beta   90.00
_cell.angle_gamma   90.00
#
_symmetry.space_group_name_H-M   'P 1'
#
loop_
_entity.id
_entity.type
_entity.pdbx_description
1 polymer ?
#
loop_
_entity_poly.entity_id
_entity_poly.type
_entity_poly.pdbx_seq_one_letter_code
_entity_poly.pdbx_strand_id
1 'polypeptide(L)'
;MKNKITQEDINAILDKTQWTVEEFHGKCTVVVAKLPNGFILTESSACVDPTNYDVNIGIECCKERIVDKIWHLEGYRLQCELAK
;
A
#
# COMPACT_ATOMS: atom_id res chain seq x y z
N MET A 1 -25.22 -4.43 11.49
CA MET A 1 -23.99 -3.60 11.56
C MET A 1 -22.87 -4.36 10.87
N LYS A 2 -22.03 -3.68 10.08
CA LYS A 2 -20.83 -4.30 9.50
C LYS A 2 -19.84 -4.60 10.62
N ASN A 3 -19.32 -5.82 10.68
CA ASN A 3 -18.41 -6.29 11.75
C ASN A 3 -17.15 -6.98 11.23
N LYS A 4 -16.90 -6.91 9.92
CA LYS A 4 -15.70 -7.42 9.26
C LYS A 4 -15.32 -6.51 8.09
N ILE A 5 -14.05 -6.51 7.72
CA ILE A 5 -13.54 -5.98 6.46
C ILE A 5 -13.41 -7.16 5.50
N THR A 6 -13.84 -7.00 4.25
CA THR A 6 -13.74 -8.04 3.21
C THR A 6 -12.72 -7.66 2.15
N GLN A 7 -12.34 -8.63 1.32
CA GLN A 7 -11.45 -8.35 0.19
C GLN A 7 -12.07 -7.36 -0.79
N GLU A 8 -13.39 -7.39 -0.98
CA GLU A 8 -14.09 -6.41 -1.83
C GLU A 8 -13.98 -4.99 -1.29
N ASP A 9 -13.98 -4.81 0.03
CA ASP A 9 -13.76 -3.49 0.64
C ASP A 9 -12.37 -2.95 0.32
N ILE A 10 -11.36 -3.80 0.44
CA ILE A 10 -9.97 -3.44 0.14
C ILE A 10 -9.82 -3.15 -1.36
N ASN A 11 -10.38 -4.00 -2.23
CA ASN A 11 -10.35 -3.79 -3.68
C ASN A 11 -11.00 -2.44 -4.05
N ALA A 12 -12.13 -2.08 -3.43
CA ALA A 12 -12.77 -0.80 -3.68
C ALA A 12 -11.92 0.42 -3.26
N ILE A 13 -11.04 0.27 -2.27
CA ILE A 13 -10.03 1.27 -1.90
C ILE A 13 -8.91 1.30 -2.95
N LEU A 14 -8.39 0.14 -3.34
CA LEU A 14 -7.30 0.01 -4.31
C LEU A 14 -7.67 0.56 -5.69
N ASP A 15 -8.89 0.29 -6.17
CA ASP A 15 -9.41 0.77 -7.45
C ASP A 15 -9.44 2.30 -7.57
N LYS A 16 -9.52 2.98 -6.42
CA LYS A 16 -9.57 4.44 -6.31
C LYS A 16 -8.27 5.03 -5.77
N THR A 17 -7.27 4.19 -5.50
CA THR A 17 -5.96 4.63 -5.00
C THR A 17 -5.15 5.21 -6.14
N GLN A 18 -4.57 6.39 -5.91
CA GLN A 18 -3.63 7.00 -6.85
C GLN A 18 -2.22 6.51 -6.49
N TRP A 19 -1.58 5.84 -7.45
CA TRP A 19 -0.24 5.27 -7.29
C TRP A 19 0.79 6.16 -7.95
N THR A 20 1.87 6.46 -7.24
CA THR A 20 3.08 7.09 -7.79
C THR A 20 4.24 6.15 -7.54
N VAL A 21 5.09 5.96 -8.56
CA VAL A 21 6.31 5.16 -8.47
C VAL A 21 7.47 6.07 -8.84
N GLU A 22 8.49 6.07 -7.98
CA GLU A 22 9.74 6.78 -8.23
C GLU A 22 10.93 5.86 -8.01
N GLU A 23 11.97 6.05 -8.82
CA GLU A 23 13.19 5.26 -8.76
C GLU A 23 14.36 6.14 -8.32
N PHE A 24 15.16 5.63 -7.38
CA PHE A 24 16.29 6.35 -6.79
C PHE A 24 17.58 5.57 -6.98
N HIS A 25 18.61 6.29 -7.42
CA HIS A 25 19.99 5.81 -7.53
C HIS A 25 20.17 4.51 -8.35
N GLY A 26 19.23 4.20 -9.26
CA GLY A 26 19.25 3.00 -10.11
C GLY A 26 19.13 1.67 -9.34
N LYS A 27 18.66 1.69 -8.08
CA LYS A 27 18.60 0.49 -7.23
C LYS A 27 17.50 0.48 -6.17
N CYS A 28 16.66 1.50 -6.13
CA CYS A 28 15.62 1.69 -5.12
C CYS A 28 14.32 2.13 -5.78
N THR A 29 13.24 1.42 -5.51
CA THR A 29 11.88 1.77 -5.91
C THR A 29 11.13 2.31 -4.70
N VAL A 30 10.47 3.45 -4.83
CA VAL A 30 9.54 4.00 -3.85
C VAL A 30 8.15 4.01 -4.47
N VAL A 31 7.17 3.48 -3.75
CA VAL A 31 5.76 3.51 -4.14
C VAL A 31 4.98 4.32 -3.13
N VAL A 32 4.24 5.31 -3.63
CA VAL A 32 3.32 6.15 -2.86
C VAL A 32 1.90 5.84 -3.29
N ALA A 33 1.04 5.55 -2.32
CA ALA A 33 -0.38 5.30 -2.48
C ALA A 33 -1.17 6.41 -1.77
N LYS A 34 -1.85 7.25 -2.54
CA LYS A 34 -2.84 8.19 -2.00
C LYS A 34 -4.21 7.51 -2.05
N LEU A 35 -4.72 7.17 -0.87
CA LEU A 35 -6.00 6.50 -0.68
C LEU A 35 -7.18 7.46 -0.98
N PRO A 36 -8.40 6.95 -1.20
CA PRO A 36 -9.56 7.78 -1.58
C PRO A 36 -9.95 8.82 -0.52
N ASN A 37 -9.63 8.57 0.75
CA ASN A 37 -9.82 9.52 1.85
C ASN A 37 -8.72 10.58 1.95
N GLY A 38 -7.72 10.56 1.06
CA GLY A 38 -6.57 11.47 1.05
C GLY A 38 -5.40 11.04 1.94
N PHE A 39 -5.51 9.94 2.70
CA PHE A 39 -4.38 9.40 3.48
C PHE A 39 -3.30 8.85 2.54
N ILE A 40 -2.04 9.04 2.91
CA ILE A 40 -0.90 8.66 2.08
C ILE A 40 -0.12 7.54 2.77
N LEU A 41 0.10 6.45 2.04
CA LEU A 41 1.00 5.37 2.41
C LEU A 41 2.21 5.38 1.48
N THR A 42 3.40 5.21 2.06
CA THR A 42 4.65 5.11 1.30
C THR A 42 5.38 3.84 1.70
N GLU A 43 5.94 3.16 0.71
CA GLU A 43 6.81 2.00 0.86
C GLU A 43 8.00 2.10 -0.09
N SER A 44 9.11 1.46 0.28
CA SER A 44 10.33 1.46 -0.53
C SER A 44 11.00 0.09 -0.55
N SER A 45 11.58 -0.30 -1.68
CA SER A 45 12.37 -1.51 -1.86
C SER A 45 13.69 -1.17 -2.53
N ALA A 46 14.82 -1.52 -1.89
CA ALA A 46 16.15 -1.28 -2.44
C ALA A 46 16.96 -2.58 -2.45
N CYS A 47 17.62 -2.87 -3.58
CA CYS A 47 18.51 -4.03 -3.69
C CYS A 47 19.94 -3.69 -3.21
N VAL A 48 20.78 -4.70 -3.03
CA VAL A 48 22.19 -4.49 -2.62
C VAL A 48 23.04 -4.04 -3.82
N ASP A 49 22.94 -4.77 -4.93
CA ASP A 49 23.70 -4.52 -6.16
C ASP A 49 22.76 -4.01 -7.28
N PRO A 50 23.01 -2.80 -7.85
CA PRO A 50 22.21 -2.27 -8.96
C PRO A 50 22.10 -3.19 -10.18
N THR A 51 23.07 -4.08 -10.41
CA THR A 51 23.02 -5.03 -11.54
C THR A 51 21.88 -6.05 -11.41
N ASN A 52 21.39 -6.28 -10.19
CA ASN A 52 20.25 -7.15 -9.90
C ASN A 52 18.94 -6.38 -9.69
N TYR A 53 18.93 -5.07 -9.99
CA TYR A 53 17.75 -4.24 -9.76
C TYR A 53 16.67 -4.50 -10.81
N ASP A 54 15.45 -4.77 -10.33
CA ASP A 54 14.24 -4.86 -11.13
C ASP A 54 13.15 -4.01 -10.47
N VAL A 55 12.73 -2.95 -11.17
CA VAL A 55 11.69 -2.03 -10.71
C VAL A 55 10.35 -2.73 -10.51
N ASN A 56 10.02 -3.76 -11.30
CA ASN A 56 8.73 -4.44 -11.19
C ASN A 56 8.64 -5.25 -9.90
N ILE A 57 9.75 -5.93 -9.52
CA ILE A 57 9.87 -6.61 -8.23
C ILE A 57 9.74 -5.59 -7.10
N GLY A 58 10.41 -4.44 -7.22
CA GLY A 58 10.31 -3.34 -6.25
C GLY A 58 8.87 -2.84 -6.08
N ILE A 59 8.15 -2.62 -7.19
CA ILE A 59 6.74 -2.19 -7.20
C ILE A 59 5.86 -3.24 -6.53
N GLU A 60 6.01 -4.52 -6.87
CA GLU A 60 5.21 -5.61 -6.33
C GLU A 60 5.36 -5.70 -4.81
N CYS A 61 6.61 -5.77 -4.32
CA CYS A 61 6.89 -5.81 -2.88
C CYS A 61 6.33 -4.59 -2.14
N CYS A 62 6.43 -3.39 -2.72
CA CYS A 62 5.90 -2.20 -2.07
C CYS A 62 4.37 -2.18 -2.06
N LYS A 63 3.72 -2.61 -3.16
CA LYS A 63 2.26 -2.70 -3.24
C LYS A 63 1.69 -3.72 -2.27
N GLU A 64 2.31 -4.90 -2.14
CA GLU A 64 1.91 -5.92 -1.17
C GLU A 64 1.92 -5.35 0.26
N ARG A 65 3.04 -4.72 0.66
CA ARG A 65 3.14 -4.07 1.99
C ARG A 65 2.13 -2.94 2.19
N ILE A 66 1.82 -2.17 1.14
CA ILE A 66 0.78 -1.13 1.22
C ILE A 66 -0.61 -1.77 1.42
N VAL A 67 -0.93 -2.84 0.69
CA VAL A 67 -2.20 -3.57 0.85
C VAL A 67 -2.36 -4.08 2.28
N ASP A 68 -1.30 -4.66 2.86
CA ASP A 68 -1.29 -5.11 4.25
C ASP A 68 -1.54 -3.96 5.25
N LYS A 69 -0.95 -2.79 5.00
CA LYS A 69 -1.22 -1.58 5.81
C LYS A 69 -2.67 -1.13 5.69
N ILE A 70 -3.27 -1.18 4.50
CA ILE A 70 -4.68 -0.82 4.31
C ILE A 70 -5.57 -1.79 5.11
N TRP A 71 -5.31 -3.10 5.04
CA TRP A 71 -6.01 -4.08 5.86
C TRP A 71 -5.93 -3.75 7.36
N HIS A 72 -4.73 -3.46 7.86
CA HIS A 72 -4.51 -3.12 9.26
C HIS A 72 -5.29 -1.86 9.69
N LEU A 73 -5.23 -0.81 8.86
CA LEU A 73 -5.90 0.47 9.13
C LEU A 73 -7.43 0.35 9.07
N GLU A 74 -7.97 -0.37 8.09
CA GLU A 74 -9.42 -0.59 7.96
C GLU A 74 -9.97 -1.44 9.12
N GLY A 75 -9.19 -2.42 9.59
CA GLY A 75 -9.53 -3.19 10.79
C GLY A 75 -9.57 -2.29 12.04
N TYR A 76 -8.55 -1.47 12.25
CA TYR A 76 -8.52 -0.50 13.35
C TYR A 76 -9.69 0.49 13.29
N ARG A 77 -9.95 1.08 12.12
CA ARG A 77 -11.07 2.02 11.89
C ARG A 77 -12.41 1.38 12.28
N LEU A 78 -12.68 0.16 11.82
CA LEU A 78 -13.92 -0.54 12.13
C LEU A 78 -14.05 -0.86 13.62
N GLN A 79 -12.97 -1.31 14.27
CA GLN A 79 -12.98 -1.55 15.71
C GLN A 79 -13.30 -0.27 16.50
N CYS A 80 -12.75 0.87 16.10
CA CYS A 80 -13.06 2.17 16.69
C CYS A 80 -14.52 2.59 16.46
N GLU A 81 -15.12 2.25 15.33
CA GLU A 81 -16.55 2.52 15.06
C GLU A 81 -17.48 1.66 15.92
N LEU A 82 -17.12 0.40 16.17
CA LEU A 82 -17.92 -0.54 16.96
C LEU A 82 -17.77 -0.36 18.48
N ALA A 83 -16.67 0.25 18.94
CA ALA A 83 -16.44 0.53 20.36
C ALA A 83 -17.18 1.79 20.87
N LYS A 84 -17.89 2.50 19.98
CA LYS A 84 -18.74 3.65 20.31
C LYS A 84 -20.13 3.18 20.75
#